data_AF-A0A6L6R5X4-F1
#
_entry.id   AF-A0A6L6R5X4-F1
#
_cell.length_a   1.000
_cell.length_b   1.000
_cell.length_c   1.000
_cell.angle_alpha   90.00
_cell.angle_beta   90.00
_cell.angle_gamma   90.00
#
_symmetry.space_group_name_H-M   'P 1'
#
loop_
_entity.id
_entity.type
_entity.pdbx_description
1 polymer ?
#
loop_
_entity_poly.entity_id
_entity_poly.type
_entity_poly.pdbx_seq_one_letter_code
_entity_poly.pdbx_strand_id
1 'polypeptide(L)' 'MTRNRLKKTPLHERHLAAGAKTADFGGWDMPIEYAGVVAEHT' A
#
# COMPACT_ATOMS: atom_id res chain seq x y z
N MET A 1 -4.44 23.27 -2.85
CA MET A 1 -4.35 21.88 -2.35
C MET A 1 -4.15 20.95 -3.54
N THR A 2 -2.91 20.80 -4.01
CA THR A 2 -2.58 19.89 -5.12
C THR A 2 -2.67 18.45 -4.62
N ARG A 3 -3.72 17.72 -5.03
CA ARG A 3 -3.79 16.26 -4.87
C ARG A 3 -2.68 15.66 -5.72
N ASN A 4 -1.52 15.39 -5.12
CA ASN A 4 -0.48 14.62 -5.77
C ASN A 4 -0.99 13.17 -5.92
N ARG A 5 -1.24 12.72 -7.16
CA ARG A 5 -1.63 11.32 -7.38
C ARG A 5 -0.40 10.46 -7.12
N LEU A 6 -0.46 9.68 -6.05
CA LEU A 6 0.54 8.66 -5.78
C LEU A 6 0.63 7.69 -6.97
N LYS A 7 1.85 7.35 -7.33
CA LYS A 7 2.12 6.35 -8.37
C LYS A 7 1.71 4.98 -7.85
N LYS A 8 1.14 4.15 -8.73
CA LYS A 8 0.67 2.81 -8.39
C LYS A 8 1.57 1.76 -9.03
N THR A 9 1.87 0.70 -8.30
CA THR A 9 2.62 -0.43 -8.85
C THR A 9 1.70 -1.31 -9.71
N PRO A 10 2.24 -2.13 -10.63
CA PRO A 10 1.43 -3.08 -11.42
C PRO A 10 0.65 -4.09 -10.57
N LEU A 11 1.07 -4.31 -9.30
CA LEU A 11 0.42 -5.22 -8.36
C LEU A 11 -0.54 -4.51 -7.40
N HIS A 12 -0.73 -3.19 -7.53
CA HIS A 12 -1.51 -2.39 -6.59
C HIS A 12 -2.94 -2.95 -6.39
N GLU A 13 -3.64 -3.34 -7.45
CA GLU A 13 -4.99 -3.93 -7.33
C GLU A 13 -4.98 -5.28 -6.60
N ARG A 14 -3.92 -6.09 -6.77
CA ARG A 14 -3.79 -7.36 -6.05
C ARG A 14 -3.55 -7.14 -4.57
N HIS A 15 -2.76 -6.12 -4.21
CA HIS A 15 -2.55 -5.75 -2.81
C HIS A 15 -3.86 -5.30 -2.16
N LEU A 16 -4.64 -4.44 -2.84
CA LEU A 16 -5.95 -4.02 -2.35
C LEU A 16 -6.92 -5.20 -2.20
N ALA A 17 -6.99 -6.09 -3.19
CA ALA A 17 -7.83 -7.29 -3.12
C ALA A 17 -7.41 -8.24 -1.99
N ALA A 18 -6.13 -8.27 -1.62
CA ALA A 18 -5.60 -9.02 -0.50
C ALA A 18 -5.80 -8.31 0.87
N GLY A 19 -6.46 -7.16 0.91
CA GLY A 19 -6.72 -6.41 2.15
C GLY A 19 -5.57 -5.53 2.61
N ALA A 20 -4.62 -5.20 1.72
CA ALA A 20 -3.51 -4.32 2.07
C ALA A 20 -3.98 -2.92 2.49
N LYS A 21 -3.42 -2.42 3.58
CA LYS A 21 -3.40 -1.00 3.89
C LYS A 21 -2.26 -0.36 3.13
N THR A 22 -2.56 0.72 2.40
CA THR A 22 -1.56 1.43 1.61
C THR A 22 -1.30 2.82 2.19
N ALA A 23 -0.09 3.34 1.94
CA ALA A 23 0.32 4.67 2.35
C ALA A 23 1.26 5.30 1.31
N ASP A 24 1.41 6.64 1.40
CA ASP A 24 2.44 7.35 0.63
C ASP A 24 3.82 6.92 1.10
N PHE A 25 4.55 6.27 0.19
CA PHE A 25 5.95 5.95 0.37
C PHE A 25 6.73 6.42 -0.86
N GLY A 26 7.47 7.52 -0.69
CA GLY A 26 8.30 8.08 -1.77
C GLY A 26 7.49 8.51 -3.01
N GLY A 27 6.24 8.94 -2.85
CA GLY A 27 5.35 9.30 -3.95
C GLY A 27 4.65 8.12 -4.62
N TRP A 28 4.70 6.93 -4.01
CA TRP A 28 3.98 5.73 -4.43
C TRP A 28 2.92 5.32 -3.40
N ASP A 29 1.86 4.70 -3.88
CA ASP A 29 0.79 4.12 -3.07
C ASP A 29 1.12 2.65 -2.76
N MET A 30 1.87 2.45 -1.68
CA MET A 30 2.53 1.18 -1.35
C MET A 30 1.83 0.45 -0.21
N PRO A 31 1.71 -0.89 -0.26
CA PRO A 31 1.19 -1.67 0.85
C PRO A 31 2.16 -1.66 2.04
N ILE A 32 1.68 -1.32 3.23
CA ILE A 32 2.44 -1.27 4.49
C ILE A 32 2.12 -2.45 5.41
N GLU A 33 0.91 -2.99 5.35
CA GLU A 33 0.49 -4.20 6.05
C GLU A 33 -0.75 -4.79 5.38
N TYR A 34 -1.00 -6.08 5.58
CA TYR A 34 -2.16 -6.84 5.12
C TYR A 34 -2.96 -7.37 6.32
N ALA A 35 -2.31 -8.14 7.19
CA ALA A 35 -2.93 -8.77 8.36
C ALA A 35 -2.46 -8.15 9.70
N GLY A 36 -1.47 -7.26 9.64
CA GLY A 36 -0.89 -6.55 10.76
C GLY A 36 0.62 -6.76 10.82
N VAL A 37 1.39 -5.69 11.06
CA VAL A 37 2.87 -5.74 11.04
C VAL A 37 3.45 -6.88 11.89
N VAL A 38 2.93 -7.08 13.11
CA VAL A 38 3.42 -8.13 14.02
C VAL A 38 3.09 -9.54 13.51
N ALA A 39 1.89 -9.72 12.96
CA ALA A 39 1.46 -11.00 12.40
C ALA A 39 2.26 -11.39 11.16
N GLU A 40 2.79 -10.42 10.43
CA GLU A 40 3.63 -10.64 9.24
C GLU A 40 5.10 -10.92 9.56
N HIS A 41 5.57 -10.57 10.76
CA HIS A 41 6.97 -10.71 11.18
C HIS A 41 7.20 -11.80 12.24
N THR A 42 6.22 -12.67 12.46
CA THR A 42 6.31 -13.83 13.38
C THR A 42 6.36 -15.12 12.57
#